data_AF-A0A4V5TIM5-F1
#
_entry.id   AF-A0A4V5TIM5-F1
#
_cell.length_a   1.000
_cell.length_b   1.000
_cell.length_c   1.000
_cell.angle_alpha   90.00
_cell.angle_beta   90.00
_cell.angle_gamma   90.00
#
_symmetry.space_group_name_H-M   'P 1'
#
loop_
_entity.id
_entity.type
_entity.pdbx_description
1 polymer ?
#
loop_
_entity_poly.entity_id
_entity_poly.type
_entity_poly.pdbx_seq_one_letter_code
_entity_poly.pdbx_strand_id
1 'polypeptide(L)'
;MNRYYGLFIGTAIPFKHLKKIIRKFNYAYYDKASPERQQDFITIIPEFHISHSRDPHHRLECILVEPAFLNRFLEIVNNLNFTFILCHYRHGHFQTTMNGIEYSVTCYRSLEDVVYLQFEDEDDIDGKFAKKLLTLPLEKQFASAPGIKTSDEYQHLLDTWVKEVLAYPAKNA
;
A
#
# COMPACT_ATOMS: atom_id res chain seq x y z
N MET A 1 -1.72 -14.47 -15.34
CA MET A 1 -2.22 -14.61 -13.95
C MET A 1 -2.65 -13.24 -13.46
N ASN A 2 -3.91 -13.09 -13.05
CA ASN A 2 -4.52 -11.81 -12.66
C ASN A 2 -4.09 -11.44 -11.24
N ARG A 3 -2.90 -10.87 -11.10
CA ARG A 3 -2.35 -10.44 -9.82
C ARG A 3 -2.45 -8.92 -9.69
N TYR A 4 -2.76 -8.47 -8.48
CA TYR A 4 -2.79 -7.06 -8.11
C TYR A 4 -2.20 -6.91 -6.71
N TYR A 5 -1.70 -5.72 -6.41
CA TYR A 5 -1.43 -5.32 -5.04
C TYR A 5 -2.67 -4.64 -4.46
N GLY A 6 -2.99 -4.94 -3.21
CA GLY A 6 -4.00 -4.24 -2.44
C GLY A 6 -3.30 -3.39 -1.39
N LEU A 7 -3.19 -2.08 -1.64
CA LEU A 7 -2.54 -1.14 -0.73
C LEU A 7 -3.55 -0.72 0.35
N PHE A 8 -3.23 -1.04 1.59
CA PHE A 8 -4.02 -0.71 2.78
C PHE A 8 -3.35 0.45 3.52
N ILE A 9 -3.99 1.62 3.50
CA ILE A 9 -3.48 2.86 4.10
C ILE A 9 -4.38 3.25 5.28
N GLY A 10 -3.81 3.40 6.46
CA GLY A 10 -4.58 3.82 7.63
C GLY A 10 -3.78 4.01 8.89
N THR A 11 -4.37 4.70 9.86
CA THR A 11 -3.80 4.86 11.20
C THR A 11 -4.03 3.64 12.09
N ALA A 12 -5.11 2.90 11.85
CA ALA A 12 -5.40 1.64 12.51
C ALA A 12 -6.15 0.69 11.56
N ILE A 13 -5.52 -0.44 11.20
CA ILE A 13 -6.15 -1.45 10.35
C ILE A 13 -6.85 -2.49 11.24
N PRO A 14 -8.15 -2.75 11.04
CA PRO A 14 -8.90 -3.75 11.79
C PRO A 14 -8.55 -5.17 11.30
N PHE A 15 -7.31 -5.61 11.53
CA PHE A 15 -6.76 -6.89 11.05
C PHE A 15 -7.65 -8.10 11.36
N LYS A 16 -8.31 -8.12 12.53
CA LYS A 16 -9.24 -9.21 12.88
C LYS A 16 -10.43 -9.28 11.93
N HIS A 17 -10.99 -8.15 11.53
CA HIS A 17 -12.10 -8.08 10.58
C HIS A 17 -11.61 -8.41 9.18
N LEU A 18 -10.48 -7.83 8.76
CA LEU A 18 -9.87 -8.10 7.46
C LEU A 18 -9.56 -9.60 7.28
N LYS A 19 -8.96 -10.24 8.29
CA LYS A 19 -8.69 -11.69 8.28
C LYS A 19 -9.96 -12.53 8.14
N LYS A 20 -11.09 -12.13 8.77
CA LYS A 20 -12.37 -12.82 8.61
C LYS A 20 -12.91 -12.68 7.17
N ILE A 21 -12.77 -11.50 6.58
CA ILE A 21 -13.17 -11.25 5.20
C ILE A 21 -12.33 -12.11 4.26
N ILE A 22 -11.00 -12.08 4.39
CA ILE A 22 -10.07 -12.87 3.55
C ILE A 22 -10.39 -14.36 3.64
N ARG A 23 -10.56 -14.91 4.85
CA ARG A 23 -10.95 -16.32 5.03
C ARG A 23 -12.28 -16.67 4.38
N LYS A 24 -13.24 -15.75 4.36
CA LYS A 24 -14.51 -15.98 3.67
C LYS A 24 -14.27 -16.12 2.16
N PHE A 25 -13.50 -15.23 1.55
CA PHE A 25 -13.17 -15.29 0.13
C PHE A 25 -12.37 -16.55 -0.23
N ASN A 26 -11.30 -16.81 0.52
CA ASN A 26 -10.43 -17.96 0.28
C ASN A 26 -11.14 -19.29 0.55
N TYR A 27 -11.74 -19.50 1.72
CA TYR A 27 -12.25 -20.83 2.09
C TYR A 27 -13.68 -21.11 1.63
N ALA A 28 -14.53 -20.09 1.51
CA ALA A 28 -15.92 -20.31 1.11
C ALA A 28 -16.12 -20.26 -0.41
N TYR A 29 -15.25 -19.56 -1.15
CA TYR A 29 -15.36 -19.43 -2.61
C TYR A 29 -14.21 -20.12 -3.33
N TYR A 30 -12.95 -19.76 -3.06
CA TYR A 30 -11.81 -20.32 -3.80
C TYR A 30 -11.60 -21.82 -3.52
N ASP A 31 -11.49 -22.24 -2.26
CA ASP A 31 -11.22 -23.64 -1.90
C ASP A 31 -12.34 -24.61 -2.34
N LYS A 32 -13.56 -24.08 -2.56
CA LYS A 32 -14.71 -24.85 -3.03
C LYS A 32 -14.92 -24.81 -4.54
N ALA A 33 -14.16 -23.98 -5.26
CA ALA A 33 -14.21 -23.92 -6.71
C ALA A 33 -13.48 -25.13 -7.33
N SER A 34 -13.86 -25.51 -8.55
CA SER A 34 -13.13 -26.54 -9.29
C SER A 34 -11.73 -26.01 -9.69
N PRO A 35 -10.74 -26.89 -9.91
CA PRO A 35 -9.39 -26.46 -10.30
C PRO A 35 -9.36 -25.59 -11.55
N GLU A 36 -10.27 -25.80 -12.50
CA GLU A 36 -10.39 -24.98 -13.71
C GLU A 36 -10.86 -23.57 -13.35
N ARG A 37 -11.89 -23.45 -12.50
CA ARG A 37 -12.41 -22.16 -12.05
C ARG A 37 -11.41 -21.40 -11.19
N GLN A 38 -10.60 -22.08 -10.38
CA GLN A 38 -9.57 -21.44 -9.55
C GLN A 38 -8.55 -20.64 -10.37
N GLN A 39 -8.31 -21.02 -11.63
CA GLN A 39 -7.37 -20.30 -12.52
C GLN A 39 -7.86 -18.90 -12.91
N ASP A 40 -9.17 -18.66 -12.84
CA ASP A 40 -9.79 -17.38 -13.18
C ASP A 40 -9.78 -16.39 -12.00
N PHE A 41 -9.43 -16.85 -10.80
CA PHE A 41 -9.43 -16.01 -9.61
C PHE A 41 -8.35 -14.93 -9.70
N ILE A 42 -8.73 -13.75 -9.23
CA ILE A 42 -7.83 -12.63 -9.03
C ILE A 42 -7.09 -12.84 -7.71
N THR A 43 -5.77 -12.74 -7.75
CA THR A 43 -4.93 -12.74 -6.55
C THR A 43 -4.60 -11.30 -6.15
N ILE A 44 -5.04 -10.89 -4.96
CA ILE A 44 -4.69 -9.61 -4.37
C ILE A 44 -3.66 -9.85 -3.28
N ILE A 45 -2.47 -9.27 -3.46
CA ILE A 45 -1.36 -9.35 -2.51
C ILE A 45 -1.47 -8.14 -1.58
N PRO A 46 -1.69 -8.34 -0.27
CA PRO A 46 -1.90 -7.24 0.66
C PRO A 46 -0.59 -6.53 0.98
N GLU A 47 -0.56 -5.21 0.76
CA GLU A 47 0.54 -4.31 1.14
C GLU A 47 0.02 -3.31 2.15
N PHE A 48 0.74 -3.16 3.26
CA PHE A 48 0.26 -2.32 4.36
C PHE A 48 1.16 -1.12 4.56
N HIS A 49 0.58 0.06 4.49
CA HIS A 49 1.17 1.28 4.98
C HIS A 49 0.49 1.66 6.30
N ILE A 50 1.05 1.16 7.40
CA ILE A 50 0.53 1.41 8.75
C ILE A 50 1.51 2.27 9.50
N SER A 51 1.03 3.44 9.87
CA SER A 51 1.72 4.40 10.72
C SER A 51 2.13 3.88 12.13
N HIS A 52 1.81 2.64 12.48
CA HIS A 52 1.93 2.12 13.85
C HIS A 52 2.29 0.62 13.96
N SER A 53 2.66 -0.07 12.87
CA SER A 53 2.96 -1.50 12.93
C SER A 53 4.45 -1.77 12.69
N ARG A 54 5.17 -2.20 13.73
CA ARG A 54 6.55 -2.69 13.63
C ARG A 54 6.72 -3.97 12.79
N ASP A 55 5.65 -4.51 12.21
CA ASP A 55 5.72 -5.73 11.38
C ASP A 55 4.47 -5.89 10.48
N PRO A 56 4.39 -5.22 9.32
CA PRO A 56 3.25 -5.32 8.40
C PRO A 56 3.27 -6.56 7.50
N HIS A 57 4.46 -7.04 7.10
CA HIS A 57 4.62 -8.02 6.01
C HIS A 57 4.14 -9.44 6.35
N HIS A 58 4.07 -9.81 7.63
CA HIS A 58 3.73 -11.19 8.05
C HIS A 58 2.24 -11.43 8.34
N ARG A 59 1.34 -10.46 8.11
CA ARG A 59 0.04 -10.48 8.80
C ARG A 59 -1.11 -11.15 8.07
N LEU A 60 -1.14 -11.18 6.73
CA LEU A 60 -2.31 -11.66 5.99
C LEU A 60 -1.95 -12.49 4.75
N GLU A 61 -2.77 -13.53 4.51
CA GLU A 61 -2.75 -14.35 3.30
C GLU A 61 -3.15 -13.52 2.08
N CYS A 62 -2.71 -13.94 0.89
CA CYS A 62 -3.24 -13.39 -0.36
C CYS A 62 -4.77 -13.58 -0.42
N ILE A 63 -5.46 -12.62 -1.02
CA ILE A 63 -6.91 -12.62 -1.14
C ILE A 63 -7.28 -13.13 -2.53
N LEU A 64 -8.06 -14.20 -2.58
CA LEU A 64 -8.47 -14.83 -3.83
C LEU A 64 -9.92 -14.46 -4.11
N VAL A 65 -10.12 -13.65 -5.15
CA VAL A 65 -11.44 -13.08 -5.48
C VAL A 65 -11.82 -13.48 -6.90
N GLU A 66 -12.97 -14.15 -7.04
CA GLU A 66 -13.54 -14.39 -8.37
C GLU A 66 -13.94 -13.05 -9.01
N PRO A 67 -13.70 -12.82 -10.31
CA PRO A 67 -14.01 -11.54 -10.96
C PRO A 67 -15.43 -11.05 -10.73
N ALA A 68 -16.41 -11.96 -10.72
CA ALA A 68 -17.82 -11.66 -10.47
C ALA A 68 -18.10 -11.11 -9.06
N PHE A 69 -17.22 -11.36 -8.08
CA PHE A 69 -17.35 -10.87 -6.71
C PHE A 69 -16.42 -9.71 -6.38
N LEU A 70 -15.64 -9.19 -7.34
CA LEU A 70 -14.68 -8.12 -7.09
C LEU A 70 -15.35 -6.86 -6.53
N ASN A 71 -16.42 -6.37 -7.16
CA ASN A 71 -17.12 -5.18 -6.68
C ASN A 71 -17.64 -5.34 -5.25
N ARG A 72 -18.22 -6.51 -4.95
CA ARG A 72 -18.70 -6.83 -3.59
C ARG A 72 -17.55 -6.88 -2.58
N PHE A 73 -16.40 -7.44 -2.96
CA PHE A 73 -15.21 -7.43 -2.11
C PHE A 73 -14.78 -6.00 -1.81
N LEU A 74 -14.66 -5.15 -2.83
CA LEU A 74 -14.28 -3.75 -2.69
C LEU A 74 -15.24 -2.98 -1.79
N GLU A 75 -16.56 -3.16 -1.96
CA GLU A 75 -17.57 -2.57 -1.09
C GLU A 75 -17.41 -2.98 0.39
N ILE A 76 -17.17 -4.27 0.67
CA ILE A 76 -16.97 -4.75 2.04
C ILE A 76 -15.72 -4.14 2.66
N VAL A 77 -14.63 -4.07 1.88
CA VAL A 77 -13.34 -3.56 2.37
C VAL A 77 -13.37 -2.05 2.57
N ASN A 78 -13.98 -1.29 1.64
CA ASN A 78 -14.10 0.17 1.73
C ASN A 78 -15.01 0.65 2.87
N ASN A 79 -15.86 -0.23 3.42
CA ASN A 79 -16.65 0.05 4.62
C ASN A 79 -15.86 -0.09 5.93
N LEU A 80 -14.58 -0.47 5.86
CA LEU A 80 -13.69 -0.51 7.01
C LEU A 80 -13.02 0.87 7.19
N ASN A 81 -12.59 1.17 8.41
CA ASN A 81 -11.99 2.48 8.76
C ASN A 81 -10.53 2.61 8.28
N PHE A 82 -10.28 2.41 6.98
CA PHE A 82 -9.01 2.61 6.29
C PHE A 82 -9.25 2.79 4.79
N THR A 83 -8.23 3.27 4.08
CA THR A 83 -8.24 3.38 2.63
C THR A 83 -7.69 2.12 1.99
N PHE A 84 -8.41 1.55 1.03
CA PHE A 84 -7.95 0.43 0.20
C PHE A 84 -7.81 0.87 -1.25
N ILE A 85 -6.65 0.61 -1.84
CA ILE A 85 -6.38 0.93 -3.25
C ILE A 85 -5.94 -0.35 -3.95
N LEU A 86 -6.61 -0.66 -5.07
CA LEU A 86 -6.21 -1.76 -5.93
C LEU A 86 -5.20 -1.26 -6.96
N CYS A 87 -4.02 -1.89 -6.97
CA CYS A 87 -2.87 -1.49 -7.77
C CYS A 87 -2.44 -2.59 -8.72
N HIS A 88 -1.87 -2.19 -9.86
CA HIS A 88 -1.21 -3.11 -10.76
C HIS A 88 -0.09 -3.89 -10.06
N TYR A 89 0.08 -5.16 -10.41
CA TYR A 89 1.18 -5.99 -9.88
C TYR A 89 2.57 -5.49 -10.25
N ARG A 90 2.71 -4.69 -11.32
CA ARG A 90 3.98 -4.07 -11.64
C ARG A 90 4.12 -2.79 -10.81
N HIS A 91 5.07 -2.77 -9.90
CA HIS A 91 5.53 -1.57 -9.20
C HIS A 91 6.92 -1.16 -9.69
N GLY A 92 7.29 0.09 -9.41
CA GLY A 92 8.66 0.59 -9.59
C GLY A 92 9.34 0.81 -8.24
N HIS A 93 10.66 0.97 -8.27
CA HIS A 93 11.44 1.44 -7.13
C HIS A 93 12.12 2.74 -7.55
N PHE A 94 12.04 3.76 -6.70
CA PHE A 94 12.63 5.06 -6.94
C PHE A 94 13.38 5.50 -5.69
N GLN A 95 14.40 6.33 -5.88
CA GLN A 95 15.24 6.81 -4.79
C GLN A 95 15.60 8.27 -5.00
N THR A 96 15.86 8.97 -3.90
CA THR A 96 16.41 10.34 -3.91
C THR A 96 17.43 10.49 -2.81
N THR A 97 18.39 11.39 -3.00
CA THR A 97 19.37 11.73 -1.97
C THR A 97 19.18 13.17 -1.51
N MET A 98 18.96 13.39 -0.22
CA MET A 98 18.82 14.72 0.36
C MET A 98 19.67 14.83 1.63
N ASN A 99 20.47 15.89 1.73
CA ASN A 99 21.41 16.10 2.84
C ASN A 99 22.36 14.90 3.10
N GLY A 100 22.75 14.18 2.03
CA GLY A 100 23.62 13.01 2.12
C GLY A 100 22.94 11.73 2.63
N ILE A 101 21.62 11.74 2.77
CA ILE A 101 20.81 10.57 3.14
C ILE A 101 20.02 10.12 1.92
N GLU A 102 20.03 8.82 1.64
CA GLU A 102 19.23 8.20 0.59
C GLU A 102 17.84 7.82 1.12
N TYR A 103 16.81 8.04 0.30
CA TYR A 103 15.43 7.73 0.61
C TYR A 103 14.84 6.91 -0.52
N SER A 104 14.52 5.66 -0.24
CA SER A 104 13.97 4.70 -1.19
C SER A 104 12.46 4.56 -1.02
N VAL A 105 11.75 4.39 -2.13
CA VAL A 105 10.31 4.18 -2.15
C VAL A 105 9.90 3.08 -3.12
N THR A 106 8.89 2.31 -2.72
CA THR A 106 8.10 1.50 -3.64
C THR A 106 7.02 2.37 -4.26
N CYS A 107 6.92 2.31 -5.58
CA CYS A 107 5.92 3.01 -6.37
C CYS A 107 4.81 2.06 -6.82
N TYR A 108 3.61 2.25 -6.27
CA TYR A 108 2.41 1.55 -6.71
C TYR A 108 1.58 2.42 -7.65
N ARG A 109 1.04 1.83 -8.72
CA ARG A 109 0.07 2.49 -9.60
C ARG A 109 -1.31 1.85 -9.45
N SER A 110 -2.30 2.65 -9.05
CA SER A 110 -3.69 2.21 -8.94
C SER A 110 -4.29 1.91 -10.31
N LEU A 111 -5.41 1.17 -10.33
CA LEU A 111 -6.19 0.96 -11.55
C LEU A 111 -6.86 2.25 -12.06
N GLU A 112 -6.93 3.28 -11.22
CA GLU A 112 -7.44 4.62 -11.56
C GLU A 112 -6.33 5.58 -12.04
N ASP A 113 -5.13 5.05 -12.34
CA ASP A 113 -3.97 5.82 -12.84
C ASP A 113 -3.45 6.88 -11.85
N VAL A 114 -3.54 6.56 -10.56
CA VAL A 114 -2.91 7.33 -9.46
C VAL A 114 -1.68 6.59 -8.96
N VAL A 115 -0.57 7.31 -8.85
CA VAL A 115 0.68 6.81 -8.26
C VAL A 115 0.65 7.02 -6.75
N TYR A 116 1.15 6.04 -6.02
CA TYR A 116 1.41 6.09 -4.58
C TYR A 116 2.87 5.72 -4.33
N LEU A 117 3.61 6.58 -3.64
CA LEU A 117 4.98 6.32 -3.21
C LEU A 117 4.99 5.99 -1.72
N GLN A 118 5.48 4.80 -1.39
CA GLN A 118 5.59 4.31 -0.02
C GLN A 118 7.06 4.15 0.35
N PHE A 119 7.45 4.72 1.50
CA PHE A 119 8.80 4.60 2.04
C PHE A 119 9.21 3.14 2.27
N GLU A 120 10.45 2.82 1.89
CA GLU A 120 11.13 1.57 2.24
C GLU A 120 12.01 1.82 3.48
N ASP A 121 11.61 1.27 4.62
CA ASP A 121 12.29 1.48 5.93
C ASP A 121 13.66 0.80 6.02
N GLU A 122 13.98 -0.08 5.05
CA GLU A 122 15.22 -0.86 5.04
C GLU A 122 16.49 0.01 4.93
N ASP A 123 16.36 1.22 4.36
CA ASP A 123 17.48 2.16 4.18
C ASP A 123 17.57 3.22 5.29
N ASP A 124 16.60 3.30 6.21
CA ASP A 124 16.61 4.22 7.36
C ASP A 124 17.26 3.55 8.59
N ILE A 125 18.59 3.43 8.57
CA ILE A 125 19.36 2.72 9.61
C ILE A 125 19.01 3.17 11.04
N ASP A 126 18.71 4.47 11.25
CA ASP A 126 18.33 5.01 12.56
C ASP A 126 16.79 5.04 12.79
N GLY A 127 16.01 4.69 11.77
CA GLY A 127 14.56 4.80 11.70
C GLY A 127 14.05 6.22 11.91
N LYS A 128 14.87 7.25 11.63
CA LYS A 128 14.55 8.66 11.94
C LYS A 128 13.47 9.20 11.02
N PHE A 129 13.57 8.93 9.72
CA PHE A 129 12.59 9.35 8.74
C PHE A 129 11.28 8.60 8.92
N ALA A 130 11.34 7.28 9.08
CA ALA A 130 10.18 6.45 9.38
C ALA A 130 9.47 6.93 10.65
N LYS A 131 10.19 7.11 11.77
CA LYS A 131 9.62 7.70 13.01
C LYS A 131 8.99 9.07 12.76
N LYS A 132 9.62 9.91 11.94
CA LYS A 132 9.07 11.22 11.59
C LYS A 132 7.74 11.09 10.86
N LEU A 133 7.66 10.24 9.83
CA LEU A 133 6.42 9.97 9.10
C LEU A 133 5.28 9.58 10.07
N LEU A 134 5.57 8.74 11.08
CA LEU A 134 4.55 8.33 12.06
C LEU A 134 3.95 9.48 12.88
N THR A 135 4.67 10.60 13.02
CA THR A 135 4.18 11.78 13.75
C THR A 135 3.28 12.69 12.90
N LEU A 136 3.25 12.49 11.59
CA LEU A 136 2.52 13.33 10.65
C LEU A 136 1.07 12.87 10.48
N PRO A 137 0.16 13.76 10.04
CA PRO A 137 -1.14 13.36 9.51
C PRO A 137 -0.98 12.31 8.39
N LEU A 138 -1.95 11.38 8.27
CA LEU A 138 -1.87 10.22 7.38
C LEU A 138 -1.56 10.61 5.92
N GLU A 139 -2.19 11.67 5.44
CA GLU A 139 -2.03 12.23 4.10
C GLU A 139 -0.62 12.77 3.79
N LYS A 140 0.22 12.95 4.81
CA LYS A 140 1.63 13.34 4.65
C LYS A 140 2.60 12.17 4.75
N GLN A 141 2.12 10.98 5.13
CA GLN A 141 2.98 9.81 5.36
C GLN A 141 3.36 9.06 4.08
N PHE A 142 2.73 9.39 2.95
CA PHE A 142 3.01 8.85 1.63
C PHE A 142 2.80 9.96 0.59
N ALA A 143 3.41 9.81 -0.59
CA ALA A 143 3.15 10.70 -1.71
C ALA A 143 2.10 10.08 -2.63
N SER A 144 1.24 10.90 -3.25
CA SER A 144 0.36 10.42 -4.32
C SER A 144 0.09 11.49 -5.36
N ALA A 145 -0.05 11.08 -6.62
CA ALA A 145 -0.39 11.98 -7.73
C ALA A 145 -1.07 11.24 -8.89
N PRO A 146 -2.13 11.80 -9.50
CA PRO A 146 -2.73 11.25 -10.70
C PRO A 146 -1.88 11.53 -11.94
N GLY A 147 -1.98 10.66 -12.95
CA GLY A 147 -1.54 11.00 -14.31
C GLY A 147 -0.03 11.06 -14.53
N ILE A 148 0.78 10.57 -13.60
CA ILE A 148 2.25 10.49 -13.75
C ILE A 148 2.61 9.53 -14.89
N LYS A 149 3.37 9.99 -15.90
CA LYS A 149 3.76 9.19 -17.07
C LYS A 149 5.27 9.07 -17.27
N THR A 150 6.07 9.94 -16.68
CA THR A 150 7.51 10.05 -16.93
C THR A 150 8.32 9.90 -15.65
N SER A 151 9.56 9.43 -15.79
CA SER A 151 10.49 9.31 -14.65
C SER A 151 10.77 10.64 -13.97
N ASP A 152 10.78 11.75 -14.72
CA ASP A 152 11.02 13.09 -14.16
C ASP A 152 9.86 13.54 -13.26
N GLU A 153 8.62 13.24 -13.63
CA GLU A 153 7.44 13.51 -12.79
C GLU A 153 7.46 12.66 -11.51
N TYR A 154 7.88 11.39 -11.61
CA TYR A 154 8.09 10.52 -10.45
C TYR A 154 9.14 11.10 -9.50
N GLN A 155 10.29 11.49 -10.04
CA GLN A 155 11.38 12.05 -9.26
C GLN A 155 10.95 13.36 -8.58
N HIS A 156 10.25 14.22 -9.31
CA HIS A 156 9.74 15.47 -8.76
C HIS A 156 8.77 15.24 -7.60
N LEU A 157 7.86 14.27 -7.72
CA LEU A 157 6.95 13.88 -6.64
C LEU A 157 7.72 13.38 -5.40
N LEU A 158 8.71 12.50 -5.61
CA LEU A 158 9.55 11.96 -4.54
C LEU A 158 10.34 13.06 -3.82
N ASP A 159 11.09 13.87 -4.57
CA ASP A 159 11.92 14.94 -4.03
C ASP A 159 11.07 15.95 -3.24
N THR A 160 9.91 16.32 -3.78
CA THR A 160 8.99 17.26 -3.14
C THR A 160 8.47 16.69 -1.83
N TRP A 161 8.00 15.45 -1.85
CA TRP A 161 7.45 14.80 -0.66
C TRP A 161 8.51 14.62 0.44
N VAL A 162 9.71 14.14 0.11
CA VAL A 162 10.82 14.01 1.08
C VAL A 162 11.17 15.36 1.68
N LYS A 163 11.28 16.41 0.84
CA LYS A 163 11.57 17.77 1.32
C LYS A 163 10.49 18.29 2.26
N GLU A 164 9.22 18.06 1.96
CA GLU A 164 8.09 18.45 2.82
C GLU A 164 8.14 17.74 4.17
N VAL A 165 8.39 16.43 4.18
CA VAL A 165 8.53 15.63 5.41
C VAL A 165 9.69 16.13 6.25
N LEU A 166 10.86 16.39 5.63
CA LEU A 166 12.03 16.91 6.33
C LEU A 166 11.80 18.32 6.90
N ALA A 167 11.09 19.18 6.19
CA ALA A 167 10.73 20.53 6.65
C ALA A 167 9.64 20.54 7.73
N TYR A 168 8.86 19.47 7.86
CA TYR A 168 7.77 19.42 8.83
C TYR A 168 8.30 19.57 10.26
N PRO A 169 7.76 20.50 11.07
CA PRO A 169 8.24 20.70 12.43
C PRO A 169 8.02 19.43 13.25
N ALA A 170 9.01 19.02 14.05
CA ALA A 170 8.78 18.01 15.07
C ALA A 170 7.70 18.58 16.00
N LYS A 171 6.62 17.81 16.25
CA LYS A 171 5.75 18.13 17.39
C LYS A 171 6.66 18.13 18.61
N ASN A 172 6.72 19.25 19.34
CA ASN A 172 7.47 19.34 20.59
C ASN A 172 7.12 18.12 21.44
N ALA A 173 8.10 17.26 21.65
CA ALA A 173 8.00 16.07 22.49
C ALA A 173 7.86 16.47 23.95
#